data_AF-X0W7P8-F1
#
_entry.id   AF-X0W7P8-F1
#
_cell.length_a   1.000
_cell.length_b   1.000
_cell.length_c   1.000
_cell.angle_alpha   90.00
_cell.angle_beta   90.00
_cell.angle_gamma   90.00
#
_symmetry.space_group_name_H-M   'P 1'
#
loop_
_entity.id
_entity.type
_entity.pdbx_description
1 polymer ?
#
loop_
_entity_poly.entity_id
_entity_poly.type
_entity_poly.pdbx_seq_one_letter_code
_entity_poly.pdbx_strand_id
1 'polypeptide(L)'
;PCRACVRDFEDLKNRFGIGTTIIRFKELVDERDRIIKSRYLMEEIENRTDELIRNAQGVHVDREQLKGEFLYHFTIKELMNKYNCNAFSIECFEFCATKLPDKWKICPCLNHSLLKDEGYPSACEGDICALLSEMVLMGLTKKSALMGNMNLTRKGMKRDWVDEKWVNGADTEGDKLWVGHNVPGLKMLGFDKSDLPYEIRNFINAKPTYPGWGASFKIDFNKIKEKTVTIVGFGTLATEMLVTTGKVIGMRGFNSTGCTTGVILDV
;
A
#
# COMPACT_ATOMS: atom_id res chain seq x y z
N PRO A 1 11.12 12.86 5.93
CA PRO A 1 10.96 13.20 4.48
C PRO A 1 11.83 12.36 3.53
N CYS A 2 11.21 11.69 2.55
CA CYS A 2 11.89 11.07 1.41
C CYS A 2 12.64 12.16 0.61
N ARG A 3 13.99 12.12 0.61
CA ARG A 3 14.85 13.17 0.03
C ARG A 3 15.03 13.07 -1.48
N ALA A 4 14.58 11.98 -2.10
CA ALA A 4 14.74 11.70 -3.53
C ALA A 4 13.37 11.42 -4.16
N CYS A 5 12.53 12.45 -4.24
CA CYS A 5 11.18 12.38 -4.79
C CYS A 5 10.84 13.68 -5.52
N VAL A 6 9.94 13.62 -6.51
CA VAL A 6 9.42 14.81 -7.20
C VAL A 6 8.72 15.73 -6.19
N ARG A 7 9.10 17.01 -6.20
CA ARG A 7 8.52 18.04 -5.31
C ARG A 7 8.08 19.32 -6.04
N ASP A 8 8.43 19.45 -7.32
CA ASP A 8 7.99 20.59 -8.14
C ASP A 8 6.59 20.30 -8.72
N PHE A 9 5.57 20.64 -7.94
CA PHE A 9 4.18 20.42 -8.34
C PHE A 9 3.69 21.35 -9.43
N GLU A 10 4.32 22.52 -9.59
CA GLU A 10 3.98 23.45 -10.66
C GLU A 10 4.50 22.92 -12.00
N ASP A 11 5.72 22.39 -12.03
CA ASP A 11 6.25 21.70 -13.20
C ASP A 11 5.45 20.44 -13.56
N LEU A 12 5.05 19.61 -12.58
CA LEU A 12 4.15 18.48 -12.84
C LEU A 12 2.82 18.90 -13.47
N LYS A 13 2.24 20.00 -12.98
CA LYS A 13 1.01 20.56 -13.54
C LYS A 13 1.23 21.05 -14.97
N ASN A 14 2.33 21.77 -15.23
CA ASN A 14 2.60 22.34 -16.55
C ASN A 14 2.96 21.29 -17.60
N ARG A 15 3.74 20.26 -17.24
CA ARG A 15 4.16 19.20 -18.18
C ARG A 15 3.11 18.11 -18.38
N PHE A 16 2.43 17.70 -17.30
CA PHE A 16 1.55 16.53 -17.32
C PHE A 16 0.08 16.85 -17.02
N GLY A 17 -0.27 18.09 -16.68
CA GLY A 17 -1.61 18.44 -16.24
C GLY A 17 -1.96 17.92 -14.84
N ILE A 18 -0.97 17.46 -14.07
CA ILE A 18 -1.19 16.86 -12.75
C ILE A 18 -1.19 17.96 -11.68
N GLY A 19 -2.39 18.37 -11.26
CA GLY A 19 -2.57 19.27 -10.12
C GLY A 19 -2.33 18.56 -8.78
N THR A 20 -1.84 19.28 -7.78
CA THR A 20 -1.61 18.77 -6.43
C THR A 20 -2.32 19.62 -5.39
N THR A 21 -3.06 18.97 -4.49
CA THR A 21 -3.66 19.60 -3.32
C THR A 21 -3.01 19.05 -2.06
N ILE A 22 -2.40 19.92 -1.25
CA ILE A 22 -1.81 19.54 0.03
C ILE A 22 -2.75 20.00 1.15
N ILE A 23 -3.20 19.06 1.97
CA ILE A 23 -4.06 19.34 3.13
C ILE A 23 -3.26 19.16 4.43
N ARG A 24 -3.66 19.89 5.47
CA ARG A 24 -3.06 19.72 6.80
C ARG A 24 -3.70 18.55 7.54
N PHE A 25 -2.96 17.91 8.44
CA PHE A 25 -3.53 16.85 9.30
C PHE A 25 -4.73 17.31 10.14
N LYS A 26 -4.85 18.61 10.46
CA LYS A 26 -6.06 19.13 11.11
C LYS A 26 -7.32 18.90 10.27
N GLU A 27 -7.25 19.09 8.95
CA GLU A 27 -8.40 18.89 8.07
C GLU A 27 -8.78 17.40 7.98
N LEU A 28 -7.79 16.51 8.01
CA LEU A 28 -8.01 15.06 8.14
C LEU A 28 -8.76 14.71 9.44
N VAL A 29 -8.35 15.31 10.56
CA VAL A 29 -9.01 15.09 11.87
C VAL A 29 -10.43 15.63 11.85
N ASP A 30 -10.63 16.87 11.37
CA ASP A 30 -11.94 17.52 11.33
C ASP A 30 -12.93 16.72 10.47
N GLU A 31 -12.47 16.21 9.32
CA GLU A 31 -13.29 15.37 8.43
C GLU A 31 -13.63 14.03 9.07
N ARG A 32 -12.67 13.36 9.69
CA ARG A 32 -12.91 12.11 10.42
C ARG A 32 -13.96 12.30 11.52
N ASP A 33 -13.85 13.39 12.28
CA ASP A 33 -14.78 13.72 13.36
C ASP A 33 -16.18 14.09 12.84
N ARG A 34 -16.29 14.62 11.62
CA ARG A 34 -17.57 14.78 10.91
C ARG A 34 -18.19 13.43 10.58
N ILE A 35 -17.41 12.50 10.00
CA ILE A 35 -17.91 11.18 9.59
C ILE A 35 -18.42 10.38 10.78
N ILE A 36 -17.73 10.42 11.92
CA ILE A 36 -18.16 9.74 13.16
C ILE A 36 -19.58 10.15 13.58
N LYS A 37 -19.98 11.41 13.32
CA LYS A 37 -21.32 11.93 13.65
C LYS A 37 -22.39 11.52 12.63
N SER A 38 -22.01 10.95 11.50
CA SER A 38 -22.92 10.50 10.44
C SER A 38 -23.27 9.03 10.63
N ARG A 39 -24.50 8.76 11.10
CA ARG A 39 -25.00 7.38 11.27
C ARG A 39 -24.92 6.57 9.97
N TYR A 40 -25.30 7.18 8.85
CA TYR A 40 -25.30 6.52 7.54
C TYR A 40 -23.89 6.07 7.13
N LEU A 41 -22.89 6.97 7.25
CA LEU A 41 -21.52 6.61 6.87
C LEU A 41 -20.92 5.57 7.82
N MET A 42 -21.23 5.65 9.11
CA MET A 42 -20.76 4.65 10.08
C MET A 42 -21.36 3.26 9.82
N GLU A 43 -22.63 3.17 9.41
CA GLU A 43 -23.26 1.89 9.02
C GLU A 43 -22.60 1.30 7.77
N GLU A 44 -22.31 2.14 6.76
CA GLU A 44 -21.58 1.69 5.56
C GLU A 44 -20.16 1.21 5.89
N ILE A 45 -19.44 1.92 6.78
CA ILE A 45 -18.13 1.53 7.27
C ILE A 45 -18.18 0.15 7.96
N GLU A 46 -19.21 -0.12 8.77
CA GLU A 46 -19.40 -1.41 9.43
C GLU A 46 -19.67 -2.52 8.42
N ASN A 47 -20.56 -2.29 7.45
CA ASN A 47 -20.88 -3.26 6.40
C ASN A 47 -19.65 -3.64 5.58
N ARG A 48 -18.85 -2.65 5.16
CA ARG A 48 -17.61 -2.87 4.40
C ARG A 48 -16.53 -3.59 5.23
N THR A 49 -16.46 -3.30 6.52
CA THR A 49 -15.59 -4.01 7.46
C THR A 49 -15.95 -5.49 7.54
N ASP A 50 -17.24 -5.79 7.72
CA ASP A 50 -17.73 -7.18 7.83
C ASP A 50 -17.61 -7.95 6.52
N GLU A 51 -17.84 -7.29 5.38
CA GLU A 51 -17.58 -7.88 4.07
C GLU A 51 -16.12 -8.26 3.89
N LEU A 52 -15.18 -7.37 4.23
CA LEU A 52 -13.76 -7.64 4.12
C LEU A 52 -13.32 -8.81 5.02
N ILE A 53 -13.86 -8.89 6.24
CA ILE A 53 -13.59 -9.99 7.17
C ILE A 53 -14.14 -11.32 6.64
N ARG A 54 -15.39 -11.33 6.15
CA ARG A 54 -16.06 -12.53 5.64
C ARG A 54 -15.33 -13.15 4.45
N ASN A 55 -14.72 -12.33 3.60
CA ASN A 55 -14.02 -12.78 2.40
C ASN A 55 -12.53 -13.12 2.64
N ALA A 56 -11.97 -12.78 3.82
CA ALA A 56 -10.58 -13.06 4.14
C ALA A 56 -10.36 -14.56 4.46
N GLN A 57 -9.20 -15.09 4.06
CA GLN A 57 -8.77 -16.45 4.44
C GLN A 57 -8.33 -16.55 5.91
N GLY A 58 -8.02 -15.40 6.51
CA GLY A 58 -7.61 -15.29 7.91
C GLY A 58 -7.58 -13.83 8.34
N VAL A 59 -8.06 -13.56 9.56
CA VAL A 59 -8.09 -12.23 10.15
C VAL A 59 -7.37 -12.29 11.48
N HIS A 60 -6.25 -11.56 11.56
CA HIS A 60 -5.35 -11.51 12.72
C HIS A 60 -5.26 -10.09 13.29
N VAL A 61 -6.35 -9.34 13.13
CA VAL A 61 -6.55 -7.96 13.58
C VAL A 61 -7.91 -7.91 14.28
N ASP A 62 -8.03 -7.06 15.30
CA ASP A 62 -9.30 -6.85 15.97
C ASP A 62 -10.31 -6.16 15.03
N ARG A 63 -11.60 -6.56 15.13
CA ARG A 63 -12.66 -6.02 14.26
C ARG A 63 -12.83 -4.51 14.44
N GLU A 64 -12.77 -4.00 15.67
CA GLU A 64 -12.96 -2.57 15.92
C GLU A 64 -11.77 -1.75 15.39
N GLN A 65 -10.55 -2.32 15.41
CA GLN A 65 -9.41 -1.73 14.73
C GLN A 65 -9.60 -1.69 13.20
N LEU A 66 -10.12 -2.77 12.59
CA LEU A 66 -10.44 -2.77 11.16
C LEU A 66 -11.53 -1.75 10.81
N LYS A 67 -12.54 -1.58 11.66
CA LYS A 67 -13.53 -0.51 11.52
C LYS A 67 -12.87 0.87 11.54
N GLY A 68 -11.89 1.06 12.42
CA GLY A 68 -11.07 2.28 12.47
C GLY A 68 -10.31 2.55 11.17
N GLU A 69 -9.78 1.50 10.53
CA GLU A 69 -9.11 1.58 9.23
C GLU A 69 -10.07 1.95 8.10
N PHE A 70 -11.27 1.37 8.07
CA PHE A 70 -12.30 1.76 7.12
C PHE A 70 -12.79 3.19 7.34
N LEU A 71 -12.94 3.63 8.59
CA LEU A 71 -13.21 5.03 8.90
C LEU A 71 -12.13 5.95 8.33
N TYR A 72 -10.85 5.58 8.47
CA TYR A 72 -9.75 6.33 7.85
C TYR A 72 -9.87 6.33 6.32
N HIS A 73 -10.12 5.17 5.69
CA HIS A 73 -10.30 5.07 4.25
C HIS A 73 -11.45 5.96 3.73
N PHE A 74 -12.62 5.89 4.36
CA PHE A 74 -13.77 6.75 4.02
C PHE A 74 -13.45 8.23 4.23
N THR A 75 -12.70 8.58 5.28
CA THR A 75 -12.22 9.96 5.49
C THR A 75 -11.37 10.44 4.31
N ILE A 76 -10.44 9.61 3.85
CA ILE A 76 -9.61 9.95 2.68
C ILE A 76 -10.47 10.08 1.42
N LYS A 77 -11.44 9.18 1.19
CA LYS A 77 -12.35 9.26 0.05
C LYS A 77 -13.18 10.54 0.05
N GLU A 78 -13.74 10.94 1.19
CA GLU A 78 -14.51 12.19 1.31
C GLU A 78 -13.63 13.42 1.04
N LEU A 79 -12.38 13.43 1.52
CA LEU A 79 -11.42 14.50 1.22
C LEU A 79 -11.03 14.52 -0.25
N MET A 80 -10.78 13.35 -0.85
CA MET A 80 -10.50 13.25 -2.28
C MET A 80 -11.68 13.80 -3.10
N ASN A 81 -12.91 13.44 -2.76
CA ASN A 81 -14.11 13.96 -3.40
C ASN A 81 -14.24 15.47 -3.24
N LYS A 82 -14.06 15.98 -2.02
CA LYS A 82 -14.13 17.42 -1.70
C LYS A 82 -13.14 18.25 -2.53
N TYR A 83 -11.95 17.73 -2.77
CA TYR A 83 -10.89 18.40 -3.54
C TYR A 83 -10.80 17.95 -4.99
N ASN A 84 -11.73 17.11 -5.46
CA ASN A 84 -11.76 16.54 -6.81
C ASN A 84 -10.44 15.83 -7.21
N CYS A 85 -9.88 15.07 -6.28
CA CYS A 85 -8.64 14.30 -6.46
C CYS A 85 -8.93 12.86 -6.90
N ASN A 86 -8.08 12.32 -7.76
CA ASN A 86 -8.14 10.95 -8.27
C ASN A 86 -6.88 10.11 -7.96
N ALA A 87 -6.02 10.61 -7.09
CA ALA A 87 -4.84 9.92 -6.57
C ALA A 87 -4.57 10.40 -5.13
N PHE A 88 -3.86 9.60 -4.36
CA PHE A 88 -3.57 9.90 -2.96
C PHE A 88 -2.12 9.62 -2.58
N SER A 89 -1.56 10.46 -1.71
CA SER A 89 -0.35 10.11 -1.00
C SER A 89 -0.34 10.76 0.38
N ILE A 90 0.41 10.19 1.30
CA ILE A 90 0.59 10.72 2.65
C ILE A 90 2.02 10.52 3.12
N GLU A 91 2.58 11.54 3.78
CA GLU A 91 3.89 11.48 4.41
C GLU A 91 3.82 10.60 5.68
N CYS A 92 3.94 9.28 5.50
CA CYS A 92 3.73 8.27 6.54
C CYS A 92 4.57 8.52 7.82
N PHE A 93 5.82 9.00 7.69
CA PHE A 93 6.65 9.36 8.84
C PHE A 93 6.13 10.57 9.62
N GLU A 94 5.70 11.62 8.92
CA GLU A 94 5.19 12.83 9.57
C GLU A 94 3.81 12.56 10.18
N PHE A 95 3.00 11.72 9.54
CA PHE A 95 1.76 11.23 10.12
C PHE A 95 2.01 10.44 11.40
N CYS A 96 3.02 9.56 11.42
CA CYS A 96 3.44 8.84 12.62
C CYS A 96 3.87 9.80 13.75
N ALA A 97 4.63 10.86 13.42
CA ALA A 97 5.09 11.86 14.39
C ALA A 97 3.93 12.62 15.08
N THR A 98 2.76 12.72 14.43
CA THR A 98 1.56 13.33 15.05
C THR A 98 0.96 12.51 16.20
N LYS A 99 1.32 11.23 16.33
CA LYS A 99 0.68 10.23 17.21
C LYS A 99 -0.79 9.94 16.91
N LEU A 100 -1.35 10.47 15.82
CA LEU A 100 -2.70 10.13 15.36
C LEU A 100 -2.83 8.63 14.99
N PRO A 101 -1.87 8.00 14.27
CA PRO A 101 -1.94 6.56 13.98
C PRO A 101 -2.04 5.72 15.24
N ASP A 102 -1.25 6.06 16.27
CA ASP A 102 -1.30 5.37 17.54
C ASP A 102 -2.61 5.64 18.28
N LYS A 103 -3.10 6.90 18.31
CA LYS A 103 -4.39 7.24 18.93
C LYS A 103 -5.56 6.50 18.27
N TRP A 104 -5.53 6.38 16.95
CA TRP A 104 -6.60 5.76 16.16
C TRP A 104 -6.41 4.25 15.99
N LYS A 105 -5.23 3.72 16.31
CA LYS A 105 -4.83 2.31 16.10
C LYS A 105 -4.88 1.89 14.63
N ILE A 106 -4.54 2.81 13.72
CA ILE A 106 -4.60 2.62 12.27
C ILE A 106 -3.26 2.85 11.60
N CYS A 107 -2.98 2.17 10.48
CA CYS A 107 -1.87 2.49 9.59
C CYS A 107 -2.37 2.75 8.15
N PRO A 108 -1.77 3.67 7.39
CA PRO A 108 -2.23 3.99 6.04
C PRO A 108 -2.18 2.83 5.03
N CYS A 109 -1.54 1.71 5.38
CA CYS A 109 -1.26 0.59 4.48
C CYS A 109 -2.53 0.00 3.86
N LEU A 110 -3.55 -0.31 4.68
CA LEU A 110 -4.80 -0.88 4.17
C LEU A 110 -5.51 0.11 3.24
N ASN A 111 -5.55 1.40 3.59
CA ASN A 111 -6.15 2.43 2.74
C ASN A 111 -5.46 2.52 1.37
N HIS A 112 -4.12 2.46 1.31
CA HIS A 112 -3.41 2.46 0.02
C HIS A 112 -3.81 1.27 -0.85
N SER A 113 -3.89 0.06 -0.27
CA SER A 113 -4.36 -1.12 -0.99
C SER A 113 -5.80 -0.97 -1.50
N LEU A 114 -6.73 -0.55 -0.63
CA LEU A 114 -8.14 -0.36 -0.97
C LEU A 114 -8.32 0.68 -2.09
N LEU A 115 -7.65 1.84 -1.99
CA LEU A 115 -7.71 2.87 -3.02
C LEU A 115 -7.23 2.35 -4.38
N LYS A 116 -6.14 1.59 -4.41
CA LYS A 116 -5.62 1.02 -5.66
C LYS A 116 -6.58 0.01 -6.26
N ASP A 117 -7.20 -0.83 -5.43
CA ASP A 117 -8.22 -1.79 -5.87
C ASP A 117 -9.48 -1.09 -6.40
N GLU A 118 -9.80 0.09 -5.90
CA GLU A 118 -10.87 0.97 -6.40
C GLU A 118 -10.45 1.79 -7.65
N GLY A 119 -9.22 1.64 -8.12
CA GLY A 119 -8.71 2.31 -9.33
C GLY A 119 -8.03 3.66 -9.09
N TYR A 120 -7.78 4.04 -7.83
CA TYR A 120 -7.08 5.27 -7.45
C TYR A 120 -5.62 4.97 -7.09
N PRO A 121 -4.62 5.45 -7.87
CA PRO A 121 -3.21 5.35 -7.51
C PRO A 121 -2.94 5.94 -6.13
N SER A 122 -2.14 5.25 -5.32
CA SER A 122 -2.03 5.55 -3.88
C SER A 122 -0.69 5.14 -3.30
N ALA A 123 0.18 6.12 -3.04
CA ALA A 123 1.55 5.89 -2.60
C ALA A 123 1.82 6.36 -1.16
N CYS A 124 2.59 5.60 -0.38
CA CYS A 124 3.01 5.98 0.98
C CYS A 124 4.23 6.93 0.94
N GLU A 125 4.61 7.44 2.11
CA GLU A 125 5.74 8.35 2.36
C GLU A 125 5.80 9.65 1.51
N GLY A 126 4.68 10.09 0.94
CA GLY A 126 4.70 11.22 0.01
C GLY A 126 5.49 10.93 -1.27
N ASP A 127 5.63 9.65 -1.63
CA ASP A 127 6.43 9.22 -2.79
C ASP A 127 5.67 9.45 -4.10
N ILE A 128 5.80 10.67 -4.63
CA ILE A 128 5.25 11.11 -5.91
C ILE A 128 5.89 10.34 -7.08
N CYS A 129 7.14 9.90 -7.01
CA CYS A 129 7.73 9.07 -8.06
C CYS A 129 7.02 7.71 -8.16
N ALA A 130 6.78 7.07 -7.00
CA ALA A 130 6.00 5.83 -6.94
C ALA A 130 4.55 6.08 -7.39
N LEU A 131 3.94 7.19 -6.96
CA LEU A 131 2.56 7.54 -7.36
C LEU A 131 2.43 7.68 -8.88
N LEU A 132 3.34 8.40 -9.54
CA LEU A 132 3.37 8.53 -11.00
C LEU A 132 3.58 7.18 -11.68
N SER A 133 4.44 6.33 -11.12
CA SER A 133 4.67 4.96 -11.61
C SER A 133 3.39 4.12 -11.53
N GLU A 134 2.68 4.18 -10.40
CA GLU A 134 1.38 3.53 -10.21
C GLU A 134 0.32 4.08 -11.18
N MET A 135 0.27 5.40 -11.41
CA MET A 135 -0.66 6.01 -12.37
C MET A 135 -0.48 5.43 -13.78
N VAL A 136 0.77 5.30 -14.25
CA VAL A 136 1.07 4.71 -15.57
C VAL A 136 0.68 3.23 -15.59
N LEU A 137 1.14 2.45 -14.61
CA LEU A 137 0.88 1.01 -14.55
C LEU A 137 -0.63 0.71 -14.48
N MET A 138 -1.35 1.33 -13.54
CA MET A 138 -2.78 1.11 -13.34
C MET A 138 -3.59 1.66 -14.52
N GLY A 139 -3.18 2.80 -15.07
CA GLY A 139 -3.81 3.42 -16.24
C GLY A 139 -3.81 2.51 -17.47
N LEU A 140 -2.68 1.86 -17.74
CA LEU A 140 -2.48 0.97 -18.89
C LEU A 140 -3.02 -0.44 -18.67
N THR A 141 -2.81 -1.02 -17.49
CA THR A 141 -3.09 -2.43 -17.24
C THR A 141 -4.48 -2.69 -16.66
N LYS A 142 -5.10 -1.67 -16.04
CA LYS A 142 -6.31 -1.82 -15.24
C LYS A 142 -6.17 -2.87 -14.12
N LYS A 143 -4.98 -2.95 -13.52
CA LYS A 143 -4.64 -3.80 -12.38
C LYS A 143 -4.13 -2.93 -11.24
N SER A 144 -4.34 -3.34 -9.98
CA SER A 144 -3.68 -2.68 -8.84
C SER A 144 -2.17 -2.85 -8.91
N ALA A 145 -1.42 -1.78 -8.64
CA ALA A 145 0.03 -1.82 -8.59
C ALA A 145 0.55 -2.09 -7.18
N LEU A 146 1.69 -2.79 -7.07
CA LEU A 146 2.45 -2.93 -5.84
C LEU A 146 3.63 -1.95 -5.87
N MET A 147 3.57 -0.88 -5.07
CA MET A 147 4.77 -0.10 -4.78
C MET A 147 5.71 -0.86 -3.84
N GLY A 148 7.00 -0.57 -3.92
CA GLY A 148 7.98 -1.21 -3.07
C GLY A 148 9.33 -0.53 -3.09
N ASN A 149 10.04 -0.58 -1.96
CA ASN A 149 11.45 -0.26 -1.96
C ASN A 149 12.22 -1.36 -2.69
N MET A 150 13.15 -0.96 -3.55
CA MET A 150 14.02 -1.88 -4.27
C MET A 150 15.26 -2.17 -3.42
N ASN A 151 15.47 -3.44 -3.05
CA ASN A 151 16.64 -3.87 -2.30
C ASN A 151 17.32 -5.05 -2.98
N LEU A 152 18.65 -5.01 -3.06
CA LEU A 152 19.44 -6.14 -3.54
C LEU A 152 19.66 -7.14 -2.41
N THR A 153 19.38 -8.40 -2.66
CA THR A 153 19.65 -9.49 -1.74
C THR A 153 20.86 -10.25 -2.27
N ARG A 154 22.03 -10.02 -1.67
CA ARG A 154 23.32 -10.61 -2.09
C ARG A 154 23.75 -11.76 -1.19
N LYS A 155 24.44 -12.75 -1.77
CA LYS A 155 25.06 -13.87 -1.02
C LYS A 155 26.04 -13.32 0.03
N GLY A 156 25.88 -13.73 1.29
CA GLY A 156 26.73 -13.30 2.41
C GLY A 156 26.34 -12.00 3.11
N MET A 157 25.35 -11.24 2.60
CA MET A 157 24.74 -10.16 3.39
C MET A 157 23.75 -10.75 4.40
N LYS A 158 23.85 -10.33 5.66
CA LYS A 158 22.85 -10.66 6.68
C LYS A 158 21.49 -10.17 6.18
N ARG A 159 20.59 -11.12 5.96
CA ARG A 159 19.19 -10.87 5.65
C ARG A 159 18.52 -10.63 7.00
N ASP A 160 18.15 -9.40 7.34
CA ASP A 160 17.41 -9.08 8.58
C ASP A 160 15.93 -9.57 8.52
N TRP A 161 15.62 -10.46 7.58
CA TRP A 161 14.27 -10.83 7.19
C TRP A 161 13.90 -12.19 7.77
N VAL A 162 12.73 -12.26 8.40
CA VAL A 162 12.36 -13.39 9.28
C VAL A 162 11.56 -14.48 8.54
N ASP A 163 10.94 -14.17 7.39
CA ASP A 163 10.04 -15.10 6.66
C ASP A 163 10.15 -14.91 5.14
N GLU A 164 10.81 -15.86 4.46
CA GLU A 164 10.85 -15.98 3.00
C GLU A 164 10.08 -17.23 2.56
N LYS A 165 9.30 -17.10 1.49
CA LYS A 165 8.65 -18.24 0.82
C LYS A 165 9.09 -18.27 -0.63
N TRP A 166 9.55 -19.41 -1.11
CA TRP A 166 10.02 -19.57 -2.48
C TRP A 166 9.01 -20.30 -3.36
N VAL A 167 8.99 -19.96 -4.65
CA VAL A 167 8.28 -20.75 -5.66
C VAL A 167 9.02 -22.09 -5.79
N ASN A 168 8.27 -23.19 -5.94
CA ASN A 168 8.87 -24.52 -6.09
C ASN A 168 9.85 -24.56 -7.27
N GLY A 169 11.08 -25.00 -7.02
CA GLY A 169 12.15 -25.07 -8.03
C GLY A 169 12.77 -23.72 -8.39
N ALA A 170 12.52 -22.66 -7.63
CA ALA A 170 13.20 -21.38 -7.81
C ALA A 170 14.72 -21.52 -7.58
N ASP A 171 15.51 -20.86 -8.43
CA ASP A 171 16.93 -20.64 -8.17
C ASP A 171 17.07 -19.57 -7.07
N THR A 172 17.57 -20.00 -5.92
CA THR A 172 17.77 -19.14 -4.74
C THR A 172 19.21 -18.62 -4.61
N GLU A 173 20.10 -19.01 -5.53
CA GLU A 173 21.50 -18.59 -5.52
C GLU A 173 21.71 -17.23 -6.21
N GLY A 174 22.83 -16.57 -5.89
CA GLY A 174 23.20 -15.29 -6.48
C GLY A 174 22.44 -14.08 -5.92
N ASP A 175 22.57 -12.96 -6.64
CA ASP A 175 21.96 -11.69 -6.27
C ASP A 175 20.53 -11.65 -6.82
N LYS A 176 19.56 -11.35 -5.95
CA LYS A 176 18.14 -11.22 -6.32
C LYS A 176 17.64 -9.82 -5.97
N LEU A 177 16.60 -9.38 -6.66
CA LEU A 177 15.94 -8.12 -6.37
C LEU A 177 14.72 -8.37 -5.48
N TRP A 178 14.63 -7.70 -4.35
CA TRP A 178 13.42 -7.63 -3.56
C TRP A 178 12.73 -6.30 -3.81
N VAL A 179 11.43 -6.35 -4.11
CA VAL A 179 10.57 -5.17 -4.22
C VAL A 179 9.42 -5.38 -3.25
N GLY A 180 9.34 -4.52 -2.23
CA GLY A 180 8.30 -4.67 -1.22
C GLY A 180 7.95 -3.41 -0.48
N HIS A 181 6.67 -3.32 -0.18
CA HIS A 181 6.05 -2.43 0.78
C HIS A 181 4.73 -3.08 1.20
N ASN A 182 4.24 -2.79 2.40
CA ASN A 182 3.13 -3.55 3.01
C ASN A 182 1.74 -3.09 2.53
N VAL A 183 1.62 -2.84 1.23
CA VAL A 183 0.44 -2.29 0.53
C VAL A 183 0.05 -3.10 -0.73
N PRO A 184 0.04 -4.44 -0.69
CA PRO A 184 -0.41 -5.20 -1.87
C PRO A 184 -1.91 -4.99 -2.09
N GLY A 185 -2.32 -4.80 -3.35
CA GLY A 185 -3.73 -4.74 -3.73
C GLY A 185 -4.31 -6.14 -3.97
N LEU A 186 -5.61 -6.31 -3.79
CA LEU A 186 -6.33 -7.54 -4.11
C LEU A 186 -6.58 -7.68 -5.62
N LYS A 187 -6.67 -6.56 -6.36
CA LYS A 187 -6.95 -6.52 -7.81
C LYS A 187 -5.69 -6.53 -8.69
N MET A 188 -4.59 -7.14 -8.25
CA MET A 188 -3.35 -7.21 -9.05
C MET A 188 -3.46 -8.07 -10.31
N LEU A 189 -4.55 -8.83 -10.49
CA LEU A 189 -4.84 -9.55 -11.74
C LEU A 189 -5.83 -8.83 -12.67
N GLY A 190 -6.38 -7.69 -12.23
CA GLY A 190 -7.33 -6.87 -12.99
C GLY A 190 -8.48 -6.37 -12.11
N PHE A 191 -8.92 -5.13 -12.33
CA PHE A 191 -10.06 -4.53 -11.63
C PHE A 191 -11.37 -5.29 -11.90
N ASP A 192 -11.50 -5.90 -13.08
CA ASP A 192 -12.63 -6.73 -13.50
C ASP A 192 -12.53 -8.20 -13.01
N LYS A 193 -11.43 -8.57 -12.35
CA LYS A 193 -11.20 -9.92 -11.83
C LYS A 193 -11.61 -10.02 -10.36
N SER A 194 -11.79 -11.26 -9.91
CA SER A 194 -11.98 -11.57 -8.49
C SER A 194 -10.77 -11.13 -7.68
N ASP A 195 -11.01 -10.80 -6.41
CA ASP A 195 -9.95 -10.49 -5.47
C ASP A 195 -8.98 -11.68 -5.33
N LEU A 196 -7.69 -11.37 -5.24
CA LEU A 196 -6.70 -12.36 -4.85
C LEU A 196 -6.97 -12.83 -3.42
N PRO A 197 -6.79 -14.13 -3.11
CA PRO A 197 -6.95 -14.61 -1.74
C PRO A 197 -5.97 -13.90 -0.79
N TYR A 198 -6.49 -13.44 0.35
CA TYR A 198 -5.74 -12.61 1.28
C TYR A 198 -6.00 -13.00 2.74
N GLU A 199 -5.03 -12.67 3.58
CA GLU A 199 -5.22 -12.54 5.03
C GLU A 199 -5.08 -11.07 5.43
N ILE A 200 -5.62 -10.71 6.60
CA ILE A 200 -5.47 -9.38 7.19
C ILE A 200 -4.63 -9.52 8.46
N ARG A 201 -3.54 -8.77 8.56
CA ARG A 201 -2.61 -8.85 9.71
C ARG A 201 -2.25 -7.49 10.26
N ASN A 202 -1.92 -7.50 11.56
CA ASN A 202 -1.45 -6.34 12.28
C ASN A 202 -0.14 -5.81 11.68
N PHE A 203 -0.06 -4.49 11.48
CA PHE A 203 1.15 -3.81 11.03
C PHE A 203 2.14 -3.62 12.19
N ILE A 204 1.64 -3.31 13.38
CA ILE A 204 2.43 -3.24 14.61
C ILE A 204 2.20 -4.51 15.42
N ASN A 205 3.30 -5.16 15.81
CA ASN A 205 3.25 -6.33 16.68
C ASN A 205 2.63 -6.01 18.04
N ALA A 206 1.86 -6.97 18.57
CA ALA A 206 1.50 -6.97 19.96
C ALA A 206 2.76 -7.09 20.83
N LYS A 207 2.79 -6.34 21.93
CA LYS A 207 3.74 -6.47 23.04
C LYS A 207 2.98 -7.02 24.25
N PRO A 208 3.66 -7.58 25.26
CA PRO A 208 2.99 -8.17 26.44
C PRO A 208 1.93 -7.26 27.11
N THR A 209 2.12 -5.95 27.04
CA THR A 209 1.23 -4.95 27.65
C THR A 209 0.50 -4.06 26.63
N TYR A 210 0.62 -4.36 25.34
CA TYR A 210 0.08 -3.50 24.28
C TYR A 210 -0.41 -4.32 23.09
N PRO A 211 -1.71 -4.29 22.77
CA PRO A 211 -2.22 -5.05 21.63
C PRO A 211 -1.58 -4.55 20.33
N GLY A 212 -1.43 -5.47 19.38
CA GLY A 212 -1.05 -5.11 18.01
C GLY A 212 -2.13 -4.22 17.39
N TRP A 213 -1.75 -3.45 16.37
CA TRP A 213 -2.68 -2.55 15.69
C TRP A 213 -2.21 -2.21 14.27
N GLY A 214 -3.08 -1.54 13.52
CA GLY A 214 -2.90 -1.19 12.13
C GLY A 214 -3.11 -2.41 11.23
N ALA A 215 -3.80 -2.27 10.11
CA ALA A 215 -4.13 -3.40 9.25
C ALA A 215 -3.40 -3.35 7.91
N SER A 216 -3.16 -4.53 7.35
CA SER A 216 -2.62 -4.67 6.01
C SER A 216 -3.01 -6.01 5.40
N PHE A 217 -3.12 -6.03 4.07
CA PHE A 217 -3.29 -7.27 3.33
C PHE A 217 -2.01 -8.07 3.26
N LYS A 218 -2.17 -9.38 3.36
CA LYS A 218 -1.12 -10.38 3.14
C LYS A 218 -1.59 -11.32 2.05
N ILE A 219 -0.91 -11.26 0.91
CA ILE A 219 -1.17 -12.11 -0.25
C ILE A 219 0.03 -13.04 -0.43
N ASP A 220 -0.25 -14.31 -0.66
CA ASP A 220 0.77 -15.29 -1.01
C ASP A 220 1.08 -15.19 -2.52
N PHE A 221 2.07 -14.37 -2.87
CA PHE A 221 2.46 -14.15 -4.26
C PHE A 221 2.94 -15.43 -4.97
N ASN A 222 3.35 -16.46 -4.22
CA ASN A 222 3.78 -17.72 -4.81
C ASN A 222 2.58 -18.48 -5.43
N LYS A 223 1.36 -18.24 -4.95
CA LYS A 223 0.13 -18.83 -5.50
C LYS A 223 -0.39 -18.13 -6.76
N ILE A 224 0.12 -16.95 -7.08
CA ILE A 224 -0.26 -16.23 -8.32
C ILE A 224 0.38 -16.92 -9.52
N LYS A 225 -0.42 -17.28 -10.54
CA LYS A 225 0.08 -18.01 -11.72
C LYS A 225 0.95 -17.13 -12.63
N GLU A 226 0.57 -15.86 -12.83
CA GLU A 226 1.37 -14.89 -13.59
C GLU A 226 2.64 -14.57 -12.78
N LYS A 227 3.80 -14.96 -13.31
CA LYS A 227 5.10 -14.77 -12.65
C LYS A 227 5.93 -13.64 -13.26
N THR A 228 5.64 -13.23 -14.49
CA THR A 228 6.32 -12.09 -15.11
C THR A 228 5.66 -10.81 -14.63
N VAL A 229 6.45 -9.89 -14.08
CA VAL A 229 5.99 -8.58 -13.63
C VAL A 229 6.73 -7.48 -14.38
N THR A 230 6.09 -6.33 -14.55
CA THR A 230 6.74 -5.10 -15.02
C THR A 230 7.07 -4.23 -13.83
N ILE A 231 8.30 -3.74 -13.76
CA ILE A 231 8.79 -2.83 -12.73
C ILE A 231 8.97 -1.46 -13.38
N VAL A 232 8.41 -0.44 -12.74
CA VAL A 232 8.48 0.94 -13.21
C VAL A 232 8.95 1.85 -12.07
N GLY A 233 9.85 2.78 -12.39
CA GLY A 233 10.28 3.80 -11.46
C GLY A 233 10.58 5.13 -12.17
N PHE A 234 9.91 6.20 -11.75
CA PHE A 234 10.21 7.55 -12.21
C PHE A 234 11.47 8.11 -11.54
N GLY A 235 12.28 8.82 -12.33
CA GLY A 235 13.36 9.65 -11.80
C GLY A 235 12.82 10.83 -10.99
N THR A 236 13.65 11.40 -10.11
CA THR A 236 13.25 12.46 -9.16
C THR A 236 12.80 13.77 -9.81
N LEU A 237 13.14 13.98 -11.08
CA LEU A 237 12.70 15.13 -11.88
C LEU A 237 11.46 14.82 -12.74
N ALA A 238 10.93 13.59 -12.68
CA ALA A 238 9.86 13.12 -13.56
C ALA A 238 10.12 13.37 -15.06
N THR A 239 11.39 13.36 -15.50
CA THR A 239 11.78 13.49 -16.91
C THR A 239 12.13 12.15 -17.55
N GLU A 240 12.43 11.15 -16.72
CA GLU A 240 12.89 9.83 -17.14
C GLU A 240 12.17 8.77 -16.31
N MET A 241 11.98 7.60 -16.90
CA MET A 241 11.33 6.45 -16.27
C MET A 241 12.12 5.19 -16.61
N LEU A 242 12.50 4.43 -15.59
CA LEU A 242 13.01 3.08 -15.76
C LEU A 242 11.83 2.13 -15.95
N VAL A 243 11.90 1.28 -16.96
CA VAL A 243 10.95 0.18 -17.18
C VAL A 243 11.74 -1.09 -17.43
N THR A 244 11.45 -2.13 -16.66
CA THR A 244 12.04 -3.47 -16.86
C THR A 244 11.03 -4.56 -16.51
N THR A 245 11.37 -5.80 -16.83
CA THR A 245 10.60 -6.97 -16.44
C THR A 245 11.38 -7.81 -15.45
N GLY A 246 10.68 -8.53 -14.57
CA GLY A 246 11.28 -9.52 -13.69
C GLY A 246 10.38 -10.73 -13.52
N LYS A 247 10.94 -11.84 -13.06
CA LYS A 247 10.20 -13.06 -12.75
C LYS A 247 10.10 -13.24 -11.24
N VAL A 248 8.88 -13.36 -10.72
CA VAL A 248 8.61 -13.67 -9.30
C VAL A 248 9.06 -15.11 -9.02
N ILE A 249 10.10 -15.22 -8.20
CA ILE A 249 10.69 -16.50 -7.76
C ILE A 249 10.44 -16.77 -6.26
N GLY A 250 9.95 -15.76 -5.54
CA GLY A 250 9.59 -15.90 -4.14
C GLY A 250 8.93 -14.65 -3.59
N MET A 251 8.71 -14.64 -2.29
CA MET A 251 8.15 -13.52 -1.55
C MET A 251 8.70 -13.45 -0.13
N ARG A 252 8.44 -12.33 0.53
CA ARG A 252 8.75 -12.11 1.93
C ARG A 252 7.58 -11.55 2.71
N GLY A 253 7.64 -11.71 4.02
CA GLY A 253 6.82 -10.96 4.97
C GLY A 253 5.34 -11.33 4.96
N PHE A 254 4.99 -12.58 4.63
CA PHE A 254 3.60 -13.05 4.68
C PHE A 254 3.10 -13.09 6.12
N ASN A 255 3.87 -13.69 7.03
CA ASN A 255 3.52 -13.76 8.46
C ASN A 255 4.11 -12.61 9.29
N SER A 256 4.93 -11.76 8.68
CA SER A 256 5.63 -10.67 9.37
C SER A 256 4.79 -9.40 9.45
N THR A 257 5.11 -8.55 10.40
CA THR A 257 4.53 -7.21 10.55
C THR A 257 5.42 -6.14 9.92
N GLY A 258 5.00 -4.88 9.98
CA GLY A 258 5.73 -3.74 9.41
C GLY A 258 5.80 -3.77 7.88
N CYS A 259 6.65 -2.91 7.31
CA CYS A 259 6.86 -2.76 5.86
C CYS A 259 7.68 -3.92 5.24
N THR A 260 7.26 -5.16 5.44
CA THR A 260 8.06 -6.37 5.11
C THR A 260 7.52 -7.19 3.95
N THR A 261 6.24 -7.02 3.57
CA THR A 261 5.66 -7.76 2.45
C THR A 261 6.26 -7.32 1.12
N GLY A 262 6.68 -8.28 0.30
CA GLY A 262 7.23 -8.00 -1.02
C GLY A 262 7.52 -9.24 -1.83
N VAL A 263 7.83 -9.03 -3.10
CA VAL A 263 8.23 -10.07 -4.06
C VAL A 263 9.75 -10.17 -4.16
N ILE A 264 10.25 -11.38 -4.36
CA ILE A 264 11.64 -11.64 -4.74
C ILE A 264 11.65 -11.96 -6.23
N LEU A 265 12.48 -11.24 -6.97
CA LEU A 265 12.53 -11.22 -8.42
C LEU A 265 13.90 -11.68 -8.93
N ASP A 266 13.84 -12.45 -10.00
CA ASP A 266 14.94 -12.69 -10.93
C ASP A 266 14.78 -11.68 -12.08
N VAL A 267 15.76 -10.80 -12.26
CA VAL A 267 15.74 -9.65 -13.19
C VAL A 267 16.91 -9.70 -14.15
#